data_AF-A0A845B8F4-F1
#
_entry.id   AF-A0A845B8F4-F1
#
_cell.length_a   1.000
_cell.length_b   1.000
_cell.length_c   1.000
_cell.angle_alpha   90.00
_cell.angle_beta   90.00
_cell.angle_gamma   90.00
#
_symmetry.space_group_name_H-M   'P 1'
#
loop_
_entity.id
_entity.type
_entity.pdbx_description
1 polymer ?
#
loop_
_entity_poly.entity_id
_entity_poly.type
_entity_poly.pdbx_seq_one_letter_code
_entity_poly.pdbx_strand_id
1 'polypeptide(L)'
;MALEISLSTSGRKTARQIRRAELRVMPDDPLITAAESAAETGRALSTFWRDVKRGTLPPPYYVTPRCPRWRRSELRAVVAAAPRKPAL
;
A
#
# COMPACT_ATOMS: atom_id res chain seq x y z
N MET A 1 -30.35 16.61 20.45
CA MET A 1 -29.77 15.31 20.87
C MET A 1 -30.64 14.23 20.23
N ALA A 2 -30.19 13.29 19.41
CA ALA A 2 -28.88 12.64 19.28
C ALA A 2 -28.55 12.35 17.80
N LEU A 3 -27.26 12.16 17.53
CA LEU A 3 -26.63 11.97 16.23
C LEU A 3 -26.60 10.47 15.89
N GLU A 4 -27.23 10.05 14.80
CA GLU A 4 -27.14 8.66 14.30
C GLU A 4 -25.78 8.44 13.61
N ILE A 5 -25.07 7.41 14.06
CA ILE A 5 -23.77 6.98 13.54
C ILE A 5 -23.98 6.25 12.22
N SER A 6 -23.51 6.83 11.12
CA SER A 6 -23.45 6.18 9.81
C SER A 6 -22.58 4.91 9.87
N LEU A 7 -23.23 3.76 9.69
CA LEU A 7 -22.60 2.48 9.40
C LEU A 7 -21.87 2.58 8.04
N SER A 8 -20.55 2.75 8.07
CA SER A 8 -19.72 2.73 6.87
C SER A 8 -19.59 1.31 6.32
N THR A 9 -19.95 1.14 5.06
CA THR A 9 -20.00 -0.08 4.28
C THR A 9 -18.61 -0.72 4.12
N SER A 10 -18.41 -1.90 4.71
CA SER A 10 -17.33 -2.81 4.30
C SER A 10 -17.91 -4.20 4.10
N GLY A 11 -18.00 -4.63 2.83
CA GLY A 11 -18.55 -5.92 2.45
C GLY A 11 -17.81 -7.06 3.14
N ARG A 12 -18.52 -7.85 3.95
CA ARG A 12 -17.98 -9.07 4.57
C ARG A 12 -17.56 -10.04 3.47
N LYS A 13 -16.24 -10.22 3.27
CA LYS A 13 -15.72 -11.29 2.42
C LYS A 13 -16.13 -12.63 3.04
N THR A 14 -16.61 -13.56 2.22
CA THR A 14 -17.01 -14.90 2.69
C THR A 14 -15.79 -15.69 3.18
N ALA A 15 -15.98 -16.63 4.11
CA ALA A 15 -14.90 -17.46 4.66
C ALA A 15 -14.12 -18.22 3.56
N ARG A 16 -14.81 -18.63 2.48
CA ARG A 16 -14.18 -19.24 1.29
C ARG A 16 -13.25 -18.27 0.56
N GLN A 17 -13.63 -16.99 0.49
CA GLN A 17 -12.83 -15.94 -0.15
C GLN A 17 -11.62 -15.55 0.71
N ILE A 18 -11.73 -15.60 2.03
CA ILE A 18 -10.60 -15.44 2.97
C ILE A 18 -9.63 -16.62 2.82
N ARG A 19 -10.11 -17.87 2.90
CA ARG A 19 -9.27 -19.07 2.78
C ARG A 19 -8.54 -19.17 1.43
N ARG A 20 -9.19 -18.78 0.33
CA ARG A 20 -8.55 -18.72 -1.00
C ARG A 20 -7.54 -17.57 -1.13
N ALA A 21 -7.66 -16.50 -0.34
CA ALA A 21 -6.65 -15.46 -0.29
C ALA A 21 -5.39 -15.94 0.46
N GLU A 22 -5.57 -16.74 1.51
CA GLU A 22 -4.47 -17.29 2.32
C GLU A 22 -3.66 -18.38 1.61
N LEU A 23 -4.30 -19.23 0.78
CA LEU A 23 -3.62 -20.30 0.02
C LEU A 23 -2.94 -19.81 -1.26
N ARG A 24 -2.79 -18.50 -1.45
CA ARG A 24 -2.03 -17.98 -2.60
C ARG A 24 -0.56 -18.26 -2.34
N VAL A 25 0.10 -18.92 -3.29
CA VAL A 25 1.56 -18.83 -3.44
C VAL A 25 1.89 -17.36 -3.35
N MET A 26 2.46 -16.94 -2.21
CA MET A 26 2.87 -15.56 -2.01
C MET A 26 4.22 -15.48 -2.71
N PRO A 27 4.32 -14.85 -3.91
CA PRO A 27 5.63 -14.64 -4.50
C PRO A 27 6.50 -13.90 -3.48
N ASP A 28 7.76 -14.30 -3.35
CA ASP A 28 8.69 -13.73 -2.36
C ASP A 28 8.74 -12.20 -2.39
N ASP A 29 8.48 -11.59 -3.55
CA ASP A 29 8.40 -10.15 -3.72
C ASP A 29 7.18 -9.72 -4.57
N PRO A 30 6.02 -9.48 -3.94
CA PRO A 30 4.81 -9.12 -4.66
C PRO A 30 4.84 -7.68 -5.18
N LEU A 31 4.30 -7.49 -6.39
CA LEU A 31 4.00 -6.16 -6.94
C LEU A 31 2.71 -5.61 -6.35
N ILE A 32 2.82 -4.53 -5.58
CA ILE A 32 1.71 -3.89 -4.86
C ILE A 32 1.24 -2.59 -5.53
N THR A 33 -0.02 -2.23 -5.30
CA THR A 33 -0.65 -0.97 -5.77
C THR A 33 -0.03 0.25 -5.09
N ALA A 34 -0.32 1.45 -5.60
CA ALA A 34 0.04 2.70 -4.93
C ALA A 34 -0.58 2.83 -3.53
N ALA A 35 -1.82 2.37 -3.34
CA ALA A 35 -2.49 2.43 -2.04
C ALA A 35 -1.84 1.49 -1.02
N GLU A 36 -1.52 0.25 -1.43
CA GLU A 36 -0.79 -0.70 -0.59
C GLU A 36 0.64 -0.19 -0.31
N SER A 37 1.31 0.41 -1.28
CA SER A 37 2.64 1.00 -1.11
C SER A 37 2.64 2.16 -0.11
N ALA A 38 1.62 3.02 -0.16
CA ALA A 38 1.44 4.10 0.78
C ALA A 38 1.22 3.56 2.21
N ALA A 39 0.40 2.54 2.37
CA ALA A 39 0.20 1.86 3.65
C ALA A 39 1.49 1.20 4.16
N GLU A 40 2.22 0.50 3.29
CA GLU A 40 3.48 -0.18 3.62
C GLU A 40 4.55 0.80 4.11
N THR A 41 4.59 1.99 3.52
CA THR A 41 5.54 3.06 3.88
C THR A 41 5.02 4.00 4.98
N GLY A 42 3.82 3.76 5.52
CA GLY A 42 3.21 4.59 6.56
C GLY A 42 2.88 6.02 6.14
N ARG A 43 2.54 6.24 4.87
CA ARG A 43 2.28 7.56 4.27
C ARG A 43 0.84 7.67 3.77
N ALA A 44 0.31 8.89 3.78
CA ALA A 44 -0.88 9.19 2.99
C ALA A 44 -0.57 9.03 1.49
N LEU A 45 -1.55 8.60 0.69
CA LEU A 45 -1.36 8.33 -0.73
C LEU A 45 -0.84 9.53 -1.52
N SER A 46 -1.32 10.74 -1.21
CA SER A 46 -0.86 11.98 -1.83
C SER A 46 0.60 12.30 -1.49
N THR A 47 1.01 12.06 -0.25
CA THR A 47 2.42 12.18 0.19
C THR A 47 3.29 11.15 -0.48
N PHE A 48 2.83 9.91 -0.58
CA PHE A 48 3.55 8.84 -1.30
C PHE A 48 3.86 9.25 -2.74
N TRP A 49 2.86 9.74 -3.49
CA TRP A 49 3.09 10.22 -4.86
C TRP A 49 4.02 11.42 -4.93
N ARG A 50 3.96 12.33 -3.95
CA ARG A 50 4.89 13.46 -3.85
C ARG A 50 6.32 12.98 -3.61
N ASP A 51 6.52 12.00 -2.75
CA ASP A 51 7.83 11.42 -2.42
C ASP A 51 8.41 10.62 -3.60
N VAL A 52 7.56 9.88 -4.34
CA VAL A 52 7.94 9.24 -5.60
C VAL A 52 8.38 10.28 -6.63
N LYS A 53 7.62 11.38 -6.81
CA LYS A 53 8.00 12.46 -7.73
C LYS A 53 9.30 13.16 -7.30
N ARG A 54 9.58 13.24 -6.01
CA ARG A 54 10.81 13.83 -5.45
C ARG A 54 12.02 12.89 -5.55
N GLY A 55 11.82 11.62 -5.88
CA GLY A 55 12.88 10.61 -5.93
C GLY A 55 13.26 10.04 -4.55
N THR A 56 12.50 10.34 -3.50
CA THR A 56 12.70 9.76 -2.16
C THR A 56 12.27 8.30 -2.11
N LEU A 57 11.27 7.94 -2.92
CA LEU A 57 10.76 6.58 -3.07
C LEU A 57 11.02 6.09 -4.51
N PRO A 58 11.13 4.76 -4.72
CA PRO A 58 11.40 4.20 -6.04
C PRO A 58 10.29 4.55 -7.04
N PRO A 59 10.64 4.74 -8.32
CA PRO A 59 9.67 4.99 -9.38
C PRO A 59 8.75 3.77 -9.60
N PRO A 60 7.52 3.96 -10.08
CA PRO A 60 6.62 2.85 -10.39
C PRO A 60 7.09 2.01 -11.57
N TYR A 61 6.89 0.70 -11.45
CA TYR A 61 6.86 -0.23 -12.58
C TYR A 61 5.48 -0.20 -13.24
N TYR A 62 5.44 -0.01 -14.56
CA TYR A 62 4.18 -0.06 -15.31
C TYR A 62 4.01 -1.43 -15.96
N VAL A 63 3.10 -2.25 -15.41
CA VAL A 63 2.73 -3.55 -16.02
C VAL A 63 1.88 -3.31 -17.28
N THR A 64 1.04 -2.28 -17.24
CA THR A 64 0.31 -1.74 -18.39
C THR A 64 0.29 -0.21 -18.30
N PRO A 65 0.03 0.51 -19.40
CA PRO A 65 -0.15 1.96 -19.36
C PRO A 65 -1.31 2.27 -18.40
N ARG A 66 -1.03 3.01 -17.30
CA ARG A 66 -1.93 3.34 -16.17
C ARG A 66 -2.01 2.35 -15.01
N CYS A 67 -1.20 1.30 -14.97
CA CYS A 67 -1.11 0.40 -13.82
C CYS A 67 0.27 0.48 -13.14
N PRO A 68 0.53 1.53 -12.34
CA PRO A 68 1.76 1.65 -11.57
C PRO A 68 1.79 0.63 -10.43
N ARG A 69 2.94 -0.03 -10.29
CA ARG A 69 3.21 -1.07 -9.29
C ARG A 69 4.59 -0.90 -8.68
N TRP A 70 4.76 -1.39 -7.46
CA TRP A 70 6.03 -1.37 -6.76
C TRP A 70 6.34 -2.73 -6.20
N ARG A 71 7.63 -3.08 -6.16
CA ARG A 71 8.11 -4.23 -5.41
C ARG A 71 8.05 -3.90 -3.92
N ARG A 72 7.45 -4.81 -3.14
CA ARG A 72 7.33 -4.61 -1.70
C ARG A 72 8.70 -4.60 -1.02
N SER A 73 9.62 -5.45 -1.47
CA SER A 73 10.98 -5.54 -0.94
C SER A 73 11.74 -4.21 -1.05
N GLU A 74 11.67 -3.55 -2.21
CA GLU A 74 12.36 -2.29 -2.47
C GLU A 74 11.83 -1.16 -1.60
N LEU A 75 10.50 -1.05 -1.46
CA LEU A 75 9.89 -0.05 -0.59
C LEU A 75 10.35 -0.23 0.86
N ARG A 76 10.38 -1.47 1.35
CA ARG A 76 10.89 -1.78 2.70
C ARG A 76 12.36 -1.44 2.85
N ALA A 77 13.19 -1.77 1.85
CA ALA A 77 14.61 -1.47 1.87
C ALA A 77 14.86 0.05 1.96
N VAL A 78 14.11 0.85 1.20
CA VAL A 78 14.21 2.32 1.24
C VAL A 78 13.75 2.88 2.59
N VAL A 79 12.65 2.37 3.16
CA VAL A 79 12.19 2.79 4.48
C VAL A 79 13.15 2.36 5.59
N ALA A 80 13.80 1.21 5.46
CA ALA A 80 14.82 0.76 6.42
C ALA A 80 16.10 1.60 6.33
N ALA A 81 16.49 2.02 5.12
CA ALA A 81 17.67 2.87 4.89
C ALA A 81 17.43 4.33 5.29
N ALA A 82 16.20 4.82 5.15
CA ALA A 82 15.83 6.18 5.52
C ALA A 82 15.37 6.20 6.99
N PRO A 83 16.09 6.87 7.92
CA PRO A 83 15.58 7.04 9.28
C PRO A 83 14.22 7.73 9.21
N ARG A 84 13.19 7.08 9.75
CA ARG A 84 11.86 7.66 9.92
C ARG A 84 12.04 9.02 10.59
N LYS A 85 11.73 10.12 9.90
CA LYS A 85 11.67 11.43 10.56
C LYS A 85 10.59 11.29 11.64
N PRO A 86 10.93 11.36 12.95
CA PRO A 86 9.92 11.21 13.99
C PRO A 86 8.88 12.31 13.78
N ALA A 87 7.61 11.94 13.90
CA ALA A 87 6.53 12.92 14.03
C ALA A 87 6.82 13.70 15.31
N LEU A 88 7.24 14.95 15.16
CA LEU A 88 7.30 15.95 16.22
C LEU A 88 5.88 16.39 16.57
#